data_AF-M5EXS8-F1
#
_entry.id   AF-M5EXS8-F1
#
_cell.length_a   1.000
_cell.length_b   1.000
_cell.length_c   1.000
_cell.angle_alpha   90.00
_cell.angle_beta   90.00
_cell.angle_gamma   90.00
#
_symmetry.space_group_name_H-M   'P 1'
#
loop_
_entity.id
_entity.type
_entity.pdbx_description
1 polymer ?
#
loop_
_entity_poly.entity_id
_entity_poly.type
_entity_poly.pdbx_seq_one_letter_code
_entity_poly.pdbx_strand_id
1 'polypeptide(L)'
;MNRFFSSSASYLALLAAGSVLSVPFTASADSFTVATGTTQTGQQTVSGTDTGQIEAGGTLDVPGSAIIWNGAATGPAGVSIVNDGQIISGSRAIDTSGAVSGPFTLQNNGSIESANDTLRINNAFNNGNLHVVNTGSMTSSTGQVFDLNGATSATATVLIESTGDITALQNDAIRFGAGSITLINSGTIEAQDGNRALSFDDDGNIETLTSFDLVNQLGGRILGTDDAFKISADSDDTSAVVSIGNYGLIDGGQGQALDFADLT
;
A
#
# COMPACT_ATOMS: atom_id res chain seq x y z
N MET A 1 38.97 -4.68 -77.85
CA MET A 1 37.84 -5.40 -78.46
C MET A 1 37.39 -6.49 -77.51
N ASN A 2 36.10 -6.46 -77.11
CA ASN A 2 35.15 -7.58 -77.05
C ASN A 2 35.71 -9.02 -76.93
N ARG A 3 35.19 -9.97 -76.14
CA ARG A 3 33.96 -10.09 -75.35
C ARG A 3 33.91 -11.53 -74.74
N PHE A 4 33.43 -11.68 -73.48
CA PHE A 4 32.62 -12.79 -72.87
C PHE A 4 33.27 -14.20 -72.75
N PHE A 5 33.06 -14.99 -71.68
CA PHE A 5 31.80 -15.60 -71.20
C PHE A 5 31.78 -15.97 -69.69
N SER A 6 30.56 -15.96 -69.14
CA SER A 6 30.07 -16.50 -67.85
C SER A 6 30.35 -17.99 -67.66
N SER A 7 30.41 -18.59 -66.47
CA SER A 7 29.37 -18.75 -65.43
C SER A 7 29.97 -19.70 -64.37
N SER A 8 29.71 -19.56 -63.07
CA SER A 8 28.69 -20.37 -62.38
C SER A 8 28.66 -19.98 -60.89
N ALA A 9 27.45 -19.99 -60.33
CA ALA A 9 27.12 -19.74 -58.93
C ALA A 9 27.77 -20.81 -57.99
N SER A 10 27.85 -20.70 -56.65
CA SER A 10 26.78 -20.28 -55.77
C SER A 10 27.11 -20.45 -54.26
N TYR A 11 26.32 -19.78 -53.42
CA TYR A 11 25.95 -20.08 -52.02
C TYR A 11 27.00 -19.97 -50.89
N LEU A 12 27.16 -18.77 -50.31
CA LEU A 12 27.22 -18.64 -48.85
C LEU A 12 26.11 -17.68 -48.41
N ALA A 13 25.03 -18.27 -47.91
CA ALA A 13 23.97 -17.54 -47.23
C ALA A 13 24.48 -17.14 -45.84
N LEU A 14 24.63 -15.83 -45.61
CA LEU A 14 24.90 -15.26 -44.31
C LEU A 14 23.57 -15.20 -43.52
N LEU A 15 23.29 -16.21 -42.70
CA LEU A 15 22.25 -16.12 -41.68
C LEU A 15 22.78 -15.25 -40.53
N ALA A 16 22.44 -13.96 -40.54
CA ALA A 16 22.54 -13.13 -39.35
C ALA A 16 21.28 -13.37 -38.50
N ALA A 17 21.40 -14.23 -37.48
CA ALA A 17 20.40 -14.34 -36.43
C ALA A 17 20.41 -13.05 -35.62
N GLY A 18 19.47 -12.14 -35.89
CA GLY A 18 19.20 -10.99 -35.06
C GLY A 18 18.50 -11.44 -33.78
N SER A 19 19.26 -11.81 -32.76
CA SER A 19 18.74 -11.86 -31.39
C SER A 19 18.38 -10.44 -30.98
N VAL A 20 17.08 -10.13 -31.02
CA VAL A 20 16.54 -8.93 -30.39
C VAL A 20 16.77 -9.11 -28.90
N LEU A 21 17.83 -8.50 -28.37
CA LEU A 21 18.03 -8.34 -26.93
C LEU A 21 16.92 -7.41 -26.46
N SER A 22 15.80 -7.97 -26.02
CA SER A 22 14.85 -7.29 -25.17
C SER A 22 15.53 -7.07 -23.83
N VAL A 23 16.33 -6.01 -23.75
CA VAL A 23 16.82 -5.49 -22.48
C VAL A 23 15.56 -5.06 -21.70
N PRO A 24 15.31 -5.60 -20.50
CA PRO A 24 14.25 -5.06 -19.67
C PRO A 24 14.61 -3.59 -19.42
N PHE A 25 13.75 -2.68 -19.91
CA PHE A 25 13.81 -1.31 -19.46
C PHE A 25 13.51 -1.34 -17.96
N THR A 26 14.51 -1.07 -17.14
CA THR A 26 14.27 -0.66 -15.77
C THR A 26 13.41 0.58 -15.86
N ALA A 27 12.12 0.47 -15.50
CA ALA A 27 11.27 1.63 -15.32
C ALA A 27 12.02 2.57 -14.37
N SER A 28 12.43 3.73 -14.87
CA SER A 28 12.97 4.77 -14.01
C SER A 28 11.83 5.19 -13.12
N ALA A 29 12.06 5.22 -11.81
CA ALA A 29 11.19 5.96 -10.93
C ALA A 29 11.15 7.41 -11.43
N ASP A 30 9.95 7.92 -11.69
CA ASP A 30 9.70 9.28 -12.17
C ASP A 30 8.31 9.70 -11.68
N SER A 31 8.12 11.01 -11.57
CA SER A 31 6.82 11.56 -11.22
C SER A 31 5.81 11.31 -12.35
N PHE A 32 4.54 11.13 -12.00
CA PHE A 32 3.49 10.84 -12.99
C PHE A 32 2.20 11.63 -12.74
N THR A 33 1.44 11.82 -13.82
CA THR A 33 0.10 12.40 -13.76
C THR A 33 -0.86 11.58 -14.61
N VAL A 34 -2.00 11.20 -14.04
CA VAL A 34 -3.17 10.66 -14.73
C VAL A 34 -4.18 11.79 -14.88
N ALA A 35 -4.23 12.36 -16.07
CA ALA A 35 -5.02 13.55 -16.34
C ALA A 35 -6.52 13.27 -16.37
N THR A 36 -7.30 14.31 -16.09
CA THR A 36 -8.76 14.33 -16.19
C THR A 36 -9.24 13.76 -17.53
N GLY A 37 -10.17 12.80 -17.48
CA GLY A 37 -10.77 12.20 -18.68
C GLY A 37 -9.87 11.19 -19.39
N THR A 38 -8.74 10.79 -18.77
CA THR A 38 -7.85 9.75 -19.30
C THR A 38 -7.85 8.51 -18.42
N THR A 39 -7.63 7.36 -19.05
CA THR A 39 -7.34 6.11 -18.36
C THR A 39 -5.91 5.69 -18.68
N GLN A 40 -5.10 5.50 -17.66
CA GLN A 40 -3.77 4.91 -17.78
C GLN A 40 -3.80 3.48 -17.26
N THR A 41 -3.20 2.56 -18.02
CA THR A 41 -3.20 1.13 -17.68
C THR A 41 -1.82 0.57 -17.39
N GLY A 42 -0.80 1.43 -17.39
CA GLY A 42 0.57 1.08 -17.04
C GLY A 42 0.81 1.21 -15.54
N GLN A 43 1.53 0.25 -14.98
CA GLN A 43 2.08 0.36 -13.62
C GLN A 43 3.03 1.56 -13.53
N GLN A 44 2.92 2.32 -12.44
CA GLN A 44 3.80 3.42 -12.11
C GLN A 44 4.86 2.97 -11.11
N THR A 45 6.01 3.64 -11.06
CA THR A 45 7.06 3.40 -10.08
C THR A 45 7.57 4.72 -9.54
N VAL A 46 7.72 4.82 -8.22
CA VAL A 46 8.15 6.04 -7.50
C VAL A 46 9.27 5.73 -6.52
N SER A 47 10.15 6.70 -6.29
CA SER A 47 11.23 6.67 -5.29
C SER A 47 11.71 8.09 -4.98
N GLY A 48 12.74 8.28 -4.15
CA GLY A 48 13.39 9.58 -4.01
C GLY A 48 12.42 10.70 -3.60
N THR A 49 12.21 11.67 -4.48
CA THR A 49 11.29 12.80 -4.27
C THR A 49 10.10 12.77 -5.23
N ASP A 50 9.77 11.60 -5.79
CA ASP A 50 8.78 11.50 -6.85
C ASP A 50 7.36 11.81 -6.36
N THR A 51 6.56 12.34 -7.27
CA THR A 51 5.16 12.67 -7.02
C THR A 51 4.25 11.94 -8.01
N GLY A 52 3.11 11.44 -7.52
CA GLY A 52 2.06 10.86 -8.34
C GLY A 52 0.78 11.66 -8.18
N GLN A 53 0.16 12.06 -9.28
CA GLN A 53 -1.13 12.76 -9.25
C GLN A 53 -2.15 12.03 -10.12
N ILE A 54 -3.26 11.62 -9.54
CA ILE A 54 -4.43 11.15 -10.27
C ILE A 54 -5.49 12.24 -10.14
N GLU A 55 -5.72 13.00 -11.21
CA GLU A 55 -6.66 14.11 -11.20
C GLU A 55 -8.12 13.62 -11.10
N ALA A 56 -9.01 14.49 -10.64
CA ALA A 56 -10.44 14.22 -10.64
C ALA A 56 -10.93 13.83 -12.05
N GLY A 57 -11.58 12.67 -12.18
CA GLY A 57 -12.01 12.12 -13.47
C GLY A 57 -10.90 11.45 -14.29
N GLY A 58 -9.67 11.36 -13.78
CA GLY A 58 -8.64 10.46 -14.27
C GLY A 58 -8.75 9.07 -13.64
N THR A 59 -8.32 8.03 -14.36
CA THR A 59 -8.34 6.63 -13.90
C THR A 59 -6.99 5.95 -14.12
N LEU A 60 -6.40 5.40 -13.05
CA LEU A 60 -5.27 4.46 -13.13
C LEU A 60 -5.80 3.04 -12.97
N ASP A 61 -5.95 2.29 -14.07
CA ASP A 61 -6.55 0.95 -14.09
C ASP A 61 -5.53 -0.10 -14.55
N VAL A 62 -4.90 -0.76 -13.58
CA VAL A 62 -3.73 -1.61 -13.79
C VAL A 62 -4.05 -3.06 -13.42
N PRO A 63 -3.85 -4.06 -14.32
CA PRO A 63 -4.12 -5.46 -14.01
C PRO A 63 -3.25 -6.05 -12.89
N GLY A 64 -2.07 -5.49 -12.66
CA GLY A 64 -1.18 -5.83 -11.54
C GLY A 64 -1.20 -4.75 -10.46
N SER A 65 -0.10 -4.60 -9.73
CA SER A 65 -0.01 -3.51 -8.75
C SER A 65 0.06 -2.17 -9.46
N ALA A 66 -0.74 -1.19 -9.05
CA ALA A 66 -0.87 0.08 -9.80
C ALA A 66 0.37 0.98 -9.62
N ILE A 67 0.86 1.11 -8.39
CA ILE A 67 2.03 1.92 -8.04
C ILE A 67 3.01 1.07 -7.25
N ILE A 68 4.28 1.10 -7.64
CA ILE A 68 5.37 0.50 -6.88
C ILE A 68 6.25 1.59 -6.28
N TRP A 69 6.35 1.62 -4.95
CA TRP A 69 7.39 2.38 -4.28
C TRP A 69 8.67 1.53 -4.22
N ASN A 70 9.70 1.94 -4.99
CA ASN A 70 10.92 1.17 -5.18
C ASN A 70 12.18 1.92 -4.74
N GLY A 71 12.55 1.77 -3.47
CA GLY A 71 13.75 2.38 -2.87
C GLY A 71 13.45 3.53 -1.92
N ALA A 72 14.49 4.12 -1.33
CA ALA A 72 14.33 5.15 -0.31
C ALA A 72 13.64 6.41 -0.86
N ALA A 73 12.70 6.96 -0.08
CA ALA A 73 12.26 8.33 -0.22
C ALA A 73 13.29 9.27 0.42
N THR A 74 13.55 10.39 -0.24
CA THR A 74 14.62 11.33 0.12
C THR A 74 14.08 12.76 0.21
N GLY A 75 14.77 13.61 0.95
CA GLY A 75 14.33 14.99 1.17
C GLY A 75 13.16 15.07 2.18
N PRO A 76 12.74 16.29 2.52
CA PRO A 76 11.74 16.50 3.58
C PRO A 76 10.32 16.07 3.17
N ALA A 77 9.99 16.13 1.89
CA ALA A 77 8.68 15.71 1.38
C ALA A 77 8.62 14.22 1.04
N GLY A 78 9.75 13.62 0.63
CA GLY A 78 9.81 12.23 0.22
C GLY A 78 8.96 11.95 -1.03
N VAL A 79 8.35 10.76 -1.06
CA VAL A 79 7.41 10.36 -2.12
C VAL A 79 6.00 10.84 -1.74
N SER A 80 5.26 11.40 -2.69
CA SER A 80 3.90 11.90 -2.44
C SER A 80 2.92 11.47 -3.54
N ILE A 81 1.84 10.78 -3.16
CA ILE A 81 0.77 10.38 -4.06
C ILE A 81 -0.51 11.12 -3.69
N VAL A 82 -1.13 11.80 -4.65
CA VAL A 82 -2.43 12.46 -4.52
C VAL A 82 -3.41 11.80 -5.48
N ASN A 83 -4.51 11.27 -4.95
CA ASN A 83 -5.59 10.68 -5.72
C ASN A 83 -6.88 11.48 -5.53
N ASP A 84 -7.26 12.26 -6.54
CA ASP A 84 -8.57 12.90 -6.68
C ASP A 84 -9.50 12.14 -7.64
N GLY A 85 -8.98 11.14 -8.35
CA GLY A 85 -9.69 10.32 -9.34
C GLY A 85 -9.93 8.89 -8.86
N GLN A 86 -9.63 7.92 -9.74
CA GLN A 86 -9.83 6.50 -9.45
C GLN A 86 -8.53 5.71 -9.67
N ILE A 87 -8.18 4.86 -8.69
CA ILE A 87 -7.16 3.82 -8.85
C ILE A 87 -7.87 2.46 -8.78
N ILE A 88 -7.71 1.64 -9.81
CA ILE A 88 -8.19 0.26 -9.87
C ILE A 88 -6.97 -0.64 -10.07
N SER A 89 -6.80 -1.63 -9.19
CA SER A 89 -5.69 -2.57 -9.28
C SER A 89 -6.17 -4.01 -9.23
N GLY A 90 -5.73 -4.82 -10.20
CA GLY A 90 -5.92 -6.27 -10.19
C GLY A 90 -5.02 -7.01 -9.20
N SER A 91 -4.18 -6.30 -8.44
CA SER A 91 -3.39 -6.80 -7.30
C SER A 91 -3.43 -5.77 -6.18
N ARG A 92 -2.31 -5.12 -5.86
CA ARG A 92 -2.21 -4.08 -4.84
C ARG A 92 -2.22 -2.68 -5.44
N ALA A 93 -2.99 -1.75 -4.90
CA ALA A 93 -2.98 -0.40 -5.46
C ALA A 93 -1.60 0.27 -5.28
N ILE A 94 -1.01 0.16 -4.09
CA ILE A 94 0.35 0.60 -3.79
C ILE A 94 1.10 -0.56 -3.13
N ASP A 95 2.23 -0.95 -3.72
CA ASP A 95 3.11 -1.99 -3.17
C ASP A 95 4.52 -1.45 -3.01
N THR A 96 5.27 -2.06 -2.11
CA THR A 96 6.68 -1.71 -1.89
C THR A 96 7.58 -2.80 -2.45
N SER A 97 8.66 -2.37 -3.09
CA SER A 97 9.72 -3.25 -3.55
C SER A 97 11.08 -2.70 -3.14
N GLY A 98 12.04 -3.59 -2.89
CA GLY A 98 13.36 -3.20 -2.43
C GLY A 98 13.35 -2.64 -1.00
N ALA A 99 14.43 -1.93 -0.64
CA ALA A 99 14.57 -1.32 0.68
C ALA A 99 13.96 0.08 0.68
N VAL A 100 12.66 0.18 1.00
CA VAL A 100 11.99 1.47 1.18
C VAL A 100 12.24 2.04 2.58
N SER A 101 12.34 3.36 2.67
CA SER A 101 12.59 4.14 3.89
C SER A 101 12.28 5.61 3.63
N GLY A 102 12.27 6.45 4.67
CA GLY A 102 11.96 7.88 4.52
C GLY A 102 10.47 8.17 4.38
N PRO A 103 10.10 9.43 4.06
CA PRO A 103 8.72 9.88 4.05
C PRO A 103 7.95 9.42 2.80
N PHE A 104 6.74 8.90 3.00
CA PHE A 104 5.76 8.60 1.98
C PHE A 104 4.39 9.16 2.41
N THR A 105 3.82 10.02 1.58
CA THR A 105 2.48 10.58 1.81
C THR A 105 1.49 10.04 0.78
N LEU A 106 0.34 9.55 1.24
CA LEU A 106 -0.83 9.26 0.39
C LEU A 106 -1.98 10.17 0.80
N GLN A 107 -2.40 11.04 -0.11
CA GLN A 107 -3.65 11.78 0.02
C GLN A 107 -4.70 11.18 -0.92
N ASN A 108 -5.73 10.55 -0.36
CA ASN A 108 -6.84 9.99 -1.12
C ASN A 108 -8.11 10.81 -0.90
N ASN A 109 -8.52 11.55 -1.92
CA ASN A 109 -9.79 12.25 -2.00
C ASN A 109 -10.78 11.55 -2.96
N GLY A 110 -10.28 10.65 -3.81
CA GLY A 110 -11.05 9.85 -4.75
C GLY A 110 -11.30 8.42 -4.27
N SER A 111 -11.31 7.47 -5.20
CA SER A 111 -11.53 6.05 -4.90
C SER A 111 -10.30 5.20 -5.22
N ILE A 112 -9.98 4.26 -4.34
CA ILE A 112 -8.99 3.21 -4.58
C ILE A 112 -9.65 1.85 -4.40
N GLU A 113 -9.57 1.01 -5.42
CA GLU A 113 -10.08 -0.36 -5.42
C GLU A 113 -8.93 -1.31 -5.76
N SER A 114 -8.69 -2.29 -4.90
CA SER A 114 -7.65 -3.30 -5.09
C SER A 114 -8.20 -4.72 -4.93
N ALA A 115 -7.71 -5.64 -5.77
CA ALA A 115 -8.04 -7.06 -5.64
C ALA A 115 -7.43 -7.65 -4.35
N ASN A 116 -6.22 -7.23 -4.01
CA ASN A 116 -5.52 -7.56 -2.77
C ASN A 116 -5.30 -6.25 -1.98
N ASP A 117 -4.16 -6.08 -1.30
CA ASP A 117 -3.94 -4.94 -0.41
C ASP A 117 -4.03 -3.57 -1.08
N THR A 118 -4.67 -2.57 -0.46
CA THR A 118 -4.67 -1.20 -1.02
C THR A 118 -3.29 -0.57 -0.91
N LEU A 119 -2.66 -0.65 0.27
CA LEU A 119 -1.26 -0.30 0.46
C LEU A 119 -0.56 -1.38 1.29
N ARG A 120 0.58 -1.86 0.79
CA ARG A 120 1.43 -2.78 1.52
C ARG A 120 2.85 -2.26 1.75
N ILE A 121 3.33 -2.37 2.99
CA ILE A 121 4.74 -2.26 3.33
C ILE A 121 5.32 -3.67 3.55
N ASN A 122 6.18 -4.11 2.63
CA ASN A 122 6.71 -5.47 2.54
C ASN A 122 8.22 -5.52 2.83
N ASN A 123 8.68 -4.69 3.75
CA ASN A 123 10.03 -4.70 4.32
C ASN A 123 10.01 -4.05 5.70
N ALA A 124 11.11 -4.18 6.46
CA ALA A 124 11.21 -3.70 7.84
C ALA A 124 10.88 -2.20 8.03
N PHE A 125 10.92 -1.39 6.98
CA PHE A 125 10.57 0.04 7.02
C PHE A 125 11.43 0.88 7.98
N ASN A 126 12.74 0.60 7.98
CA ASN A 126 13.71 1.30 8.82
C ASN A 126 13.74 2.81 8.53
N ASN A 127 13.50 3.63 9.56
CA ASN A 127 13.32 5.07 9.46
C ASN A 127 12.26 5.47 8.41
N GLY A 128 11.26 4.61 8.22
CA GLY A 128 10.10 4.88 7.37
C GLY A 128 9.11 5.82 8.06
N ASN A 129 8.49 6.68 7.27
CA ASN A 129 7.41 7.55 7.72
C ASN A 129 6.26 7.47 6.71
N LEU A 130 5.20 6.77 7.08
CA LEU A 130 3.99 6.65 6.28
C LEU A 130 2.94 7.63 6.82
N HIS A 131 2.50 8.56 5.98
CA HIS A 131 1.36 9.44 6.28
C HIS A 131 0.25 9.19 5.26
N VAL A 132 -0.94 8.80 5.74
CA VAL A 132 -2.13 8.61 4.91
C VAL A 132 -3.22 9.57 5.36
N VAL A 133 -3.76 10.34 4.42
CA VAL A 133 -4.95 11.16 4.60
C VAL A 133 -6.03 10.64 3.66
N ASN A 134 -7.10 10.06 4.21
CA ASN A 134 -8.21 9.52 3.45
C ASN A 134 -9.50 10.32 3.70
N THR A 135 -9.95 11.04 2.68
CA THR A 135 -11.27 11.68 2.64
C THR A 135 -12.24 11.01 1.65
N GLY A 136 -11.72 10.15 0.77
CA GLY A 136 -12.47 9.37 -0.19
C GLY A 136 -12.72 7.93 0.28
N SER A 137 -12.65 6.96 -0.63
CA SER A 137 -12.87 5.54 -0.34
C SER A 137 -11.66 4.68 -0.69
N MET A 138 -11.34 3.72 0.16
CA MET A 138 -10.36 2.67 -0.11
C MET A 138 -11.00 1.30 0.13
N THR A 139 -10.97 0.43 -0.88
CA THR A 139 -11.57 -0.90 -0.80
C THR A 139 -10.58 -1.97 -1.26
N SER A 140 -10.44 -3.01 -0.43
CA SER A 140 -9.69 -4.21 -0.73
C SER A 140 -10.62 -5.42 -0.82
N SER A 141 -10.45 -6.23 -1.86
CA SER A 141 -11.33 -7.38 -2.10
C SER A 141 -10.93 -8.61 -1.27
N THR A 142 -9.68 -9.07 -1.39
CA THR A 142 -9.21 -10.28 -0.68
C THR A 142 -8.12 -10.00 0.35
N GLY A 143 -7.49 -8.82 0.29
CA GLY A 143 -6.41 -8.41 1.18
C GLY A 143 -6.89 -7.47 2.27
N GLN A 144 -5.93 -6.83 2.94
CA GLN A 144 -6.24 -5.72 3.85
C GLN A 144 -6.40 -4.42 3.05
N VAL A 145 -6.95 -3.35 3.61
CA VAL A 145 -6.73 -2.02 3.01
C VAL A 145 -5.27 -1.62 3.27
N PHE A 146 -4.83 -1.73 4.52
CA PHE A 146 -3.44 -1.53 4.88
C PHE A 146 -2.83 -2.81 5.41
N ASP A 147 -1.90 -3.40 4.64
CA ASP A 147 -1.03 -4.49 5.08
C ASP A 147 0.33 -3.92 5.48
N LEU A 148 0.49 -3.63 6.76
CA LEU A 148 1.72 -3.06 7.32
C LEU A 148 2.54 -4.10 8.07
N ASN A 149 2.17 -5.40 8.00
CA ASN A 149 2.81 -6.44 8.79
C ASN A 149 4.31 -6.61 8.49
N GLY A 150 4.75 -6.22 7.29
CA GLY A 150 6.17 -6.25 6.94
C GLY A 150 7.02 -5.18 7.65
N ALA A 151 6.41 -4.11 8.15
CA ALA A 151 7.08 -2.96 8.77
C ALA A 151 7.51 -3.24 10.22
N THR A 152 8.54 -4.07 10.39
CA THR A 152 9.00 -4.58 11.70
C THR A 152 9.98 -3.67 12.46
N SER A 153 10.28 -2.46 11.98
CA SER A 153 11.25 -1.58 12.63
C SER A 153 10.63 -0.74 13.73
N ALA A 154 11.24 -0.73 14.92
CA ALA A 154 10.90 0.21 16.00
C ALA A 154 11.08 1.70 15.61
N THR A 155 11.83 1.97 14.52
CA THR A 155 12.02 3.33 13.99
C THR A 155 10.97 3.74 12.97
N ALA A 156 10.05 2.85 12.60
CA ALA A 156 8.94 3.17 11.71
C ALA A 156 7.96 4.13 12.39
N THR A 157 7.40 5.03 11.58
CA THR A 157 6.31 5.92 12.00
C THR A 157 5.16 5.81 11.01
N VAL A 158 3.94 5.67 11.52
CA VAL A 158 2.72 5.55 10.72
C VAL A 158 1.68 6.52 11.28
N LEU A 159 1.15 7.39 10.43
CA LEU A 159 0.01 8.24 10.73
C LEU A 159 -1.07 8.00 9.68
N ILE A 160 -2.26 7.60 10.13
CA ILE A 160 -3.44 7.43 9.28
C ILE A 160 -4.54 8.36 9.80
N GLU A 161 -5.00 9.26 8.94
CA GLU A 161 -6.12 10.17 9.20
C GLU A 161 -7.24 9.86 8.21
N SER A 162 -8.37 9.33 8.70
CA SER A 162 -9.51 8.98 7.85
C SER A 162 -10.77 9.73 8.25
N THR A 163 -11.32 10.51 7.33
CA THR A 163 -12.70 11.02 7.37
C THR A 163 -13.60 10.29 6.38
N GLY A 164 -13.01 9.54 5.45
CA GLY A 164 -13.69 8.71 4.46
C GLY A 164 -13.82 7.25 4.87
N ASP A 165 -13.98 6.37 3.87
CA ASP A 165 -14.24 4.95 4.06
C ASP A 165 -13.00 4.09 3.78
N ILE A 166 -12.76 3.11 4.65
CA ILE A 166 -11.75 2.06 4.55
C ILE A 166 -12.50 0.73 4.70
N THR A 167 -12.48 -0.11 3.67
CA THR A 167 -13.27 -1.36 3.64
C THR A 167 -12.45 -2.53 3.14
N ALA A 168 -12.33 -3.58 3.94
CA ALA A 168 -11.82 -4.88 3.50
C ALA A 168 -12.97 -5.91 3.46
N LEU A 169 -13.13 -6.58 2.33
CA LEU A 169 -14.27 -7.48 2.12
C LEU A 169 -14.04 -8.89 2.67
N GLN A 170 -12.80 -9.38 2.68
CA GLN A 170 -12.47 -10.77 3.06
C GLN A 170 -11.21 -10.86 3.93
N ASN A 171 -10.81 -9.77 4.56
CA ASN A 171 -9.66 -9.73 5.44
C ASN A 171 -9.80 -8.61 6.47
N ASP A 172 -8.81 -8.48 7.34
CA ASP A 172 -8.74 -7.36 8.26
C ASP A 172 -8.68 -6.03 7.50
N ALA A 173 -9.32 -4.96 7.98
CA ALA A 173 -9.24 -3.69 7.26
C ALA A 173 -7.83 -3.11 7.34
N ILE A 174 -7.22 -3.15 8.53
CA ILE A 174 -5.86 -2.68 8.79
C ILE A 174 -5.14 -3.74 9.62
N ARG A 175 -4.07 -4.32 9.06
CA ARG A 175 -3.09 -5.10 9.81
C ARG A 175 -1.86 -4.23 10.03
N PHE A 176 -1.56 -3.94 11.29
CA PHE A 176 -0.47 -3.06 11.67
C PHE A 176 0.90 -3.77 11.67
N GLY A 177 1.95 -2.96 11.59
CA GLY A 177 3.35 -3.37 11.81
C GLY A 177 3.84 -2.90 13.19
N ALA A 178 5.12 -2.54 13.27
CA ALA A 178 5.79 -2.08 14.47
C ALA A 178 5.96 -0.54 14.53
N GLY A 179 6.77 -0.06 15.49
CA GLY A 179 7.18 1.34 15.60
C GLY A 179 6.16 2.22 16.33
N SER A 180 6.02 3.48 15.90
CA SER A 180 5.05 4.42 16.47
C SER A 180 3.90 4.64 15.50
N ILE A 181 2.69 4.31 15.93
CA ILE A 181 1.50 4.28 15.06
C ILE A 181 0.42 5.18 15.65
N THR A 182 -0.12 6.06 14.82
CA THR A 182 -1.28 6.89 15.15
C THR A 182 -2.38 6.69 14.13
N LEU A 183 -3.58 6.37 14.60
CA LEU A 183 -4.79 6.27 13.79
C LEU A 183 -5.84 7.26 14.30
N ILE A 184 -6.23 8.21 13.46
CA ILE A 184 -7.30 9.17 13.72
C ILE A 184 -8.45 8.86 12.76
N ASN A 185 -9.59 8.46 13.30
CA ASN A 185 -10.76 8.09 12.51
C ASN A 185 -11.95 8.99 12.85
N SER A 186 -12.58 9.57 11.84
CA SER A 186 -13.93 10.18 11.92
C SER A 186 -14.87 9.66 10.82
N GLY A 187 -14.38 8.78 9.94
CA GLY A 187 -15.15 8.08 8.92
C GLY A 187 -15.45 6.63 9.31
N THR A 188 -15.51 5.72 8.33
CA THR A 188 -15.78 4.30 8.56
C THR A 188 -14.55 3.45 8.25
N ILE A 189 -14.18 2.58 9.18
CA ILE A 189 -13.24 1.48 8.97
C ILE A 189 -14.03 0.19 9.18
N GLU A 190 -14.13 -0.64 8.14
CA GLU A 190 -14.95 -1.86 8.17
C GLU A 190 -14.18 -3.07 7.62
N ALA A 191 -14.29 -4.18 8.32
CA ALA A 191 -13.92 -5.51 7.84
C ALA A 191 -15.15 -6.42 7.82
N GLN A 192 -15.34 -7.13 6.71
CA GLN A 192 -16.46 -8.05 6.50
C GLN A 192 -16.01 -9.51 6.63
N ASP A 193 -16.95 -10.44 6.50
CA ASP A 193 -16.69 -11.90 6.41
C ASP A 193 -15.91 -12.53 7.57
N GLY A 194 -16.23 -12.14 8.81
CA GLY A 194 -15.61 -12.69 10.01
C GLY A 194 -14.17 -12.23 10.21
N ASN A 195 -13.86 -11.00 9.78
CA ASN A 195 -12.54 -10.40 9.94
C ASN A 195 -12.59 -9.18 10.87
N ARG A 196 -11.39 -8.67 11.19
CA ARG A 196 -11.23 -7.61 12.19
C ARG A 196 -11.01 -6.26 11.56
N ALA A 197 -11.58 -5.20 12.11
CA ALA A 197 -11.31 -3.88 11.53
C ALA A 197 -9.83 -3.51 11.67
N LEU A 198 -9.27 -3.77 12.85
CA LEU A 198 -7.91 -3.45 13.24
C LEU A 198 -7.24 -4.69 13.85
N SER A 199 -6.00 -5.00 13.46
CA SER A 199 -5.26 -6.09 14.08
C SER A 199 -3.75 -5.87 14.22
N PHE A 200 -3.18 -6.44 15.27
CA PHE A 200 -1.78 -6.83 15.38
C PHE A 200 -1.72 -8.35 15.62
N ASP A 201 -1.05 -9.08 14.73
CA ASP A 201 -1.07 -10.56 14.72
C ASP A 201 0.33 -11.17 14.56
N ASP A 202 1.38 -10.39 14.84
CA ASP A 202 2.77 -10.81 14.67
C ASP A 202 3.56 -10.41 15.93
N ASP A 203 4.09 -11.42 16.63
CA ASP A 203 4.84 -11.25 17.88
C ASP A 203 6.01 -10.28 17.68
N GLY A 204 6.72 -10.38 16.55
CA GLY A 204 7.87 -9.53 16.25
C GLY A 204 7.47 -8.06 16.05
N ASN A 205 6.29 -7.81 15.50
CA ASN A 205 5.74 -6.45 15.42
C ASN A 205 5.35 -5.90 16.79
N ILE A 206 4.86 -6.74 17.71
CA ILE A 206 4.55 -6.33 19.08
C ILE A 206 5.81 -6.08 19.91
N GLU A 207 6.83 -6.94 19.80
CA GLU A 207 8.15 -6.77 20.43
C GLU A 207 8.81 -5.43 20.07
N THR A 208 8.62 -4.98 18.84
CA THR A 208 9.21 -3.75 18.30
C THR A 208 8.22 -2.59 18.22
N LEU A 209 7.00 -2.77 18.74
CA LEU A 209 6.04 -1.68 18.91
C LEU A 209 6.59 -0.68 19.94
N THR A 210 6.51 0.60 19.62
CA THR A 210 6.92 1.69 20.49
C THR A 210 5.71 2.40 21.08
N SER A 211 4.70 2.67 20.27
CA SER A 211 3.42 3.25 20.71
C SER A 211 2.31 2.99 19.70
N PHE A 212 1.08 2.89 20.20
CA PHE A 212 -0.12 2.91 19.38
C PHE A 212 -1.14 3.89 19.98
N ASP A 213 -1.51 4.91 19.20
CA ASP A 213 -2.52 5.90 19.58
C ASP A 213 -3.70 5.85 18.61
N LEU A 214 -4.85 5.37 19.09
CA LEU A 214 -6.12 5.42 18.37
C LEU A 214 -6.99 6.56 18.90
N VAL A 215 -7.44 7.44 18.01
CA VAL A 215 -8.49 8.43 18.28
C VAL A 215 -9.65 8.19 17.32
N ASN A 216 -10.67 7.46 17.77
CA ASN A 216 -11.93 7.36 17.05
C ASN A 216 -12.84 8.52 17.47
N GLN A 217 -12.90 9.54 16.63
CA GLN A 217 -13.63 10.78 16.87
C GLN A 217 -15.15 10.59 16.83
N LEU A 218 -15.89 11.62 17.22
CA LEU A 218 -17.35 11.63 17.11
C LEU A 218 -17.77 11.41 15.65
N GLY A 219 -18.66 10.44 15.43
CA GLY A 219 -19.10 10.03 14.08
C GLY A 219 -18.25 8.92 13.46
N GLY A 220 -17.03 8.69 13.97
CA GLY A 220 -16.16 7.60 13.54
C GLY A 220 -16.74 6.23 13.89
N ARG A 221 -16.62 5.29 12.96
CA ARG A 221 -17.08 3.90 13.09
C ARG A 221 -15.93 2.95 12.77
N ILE A 222 -15.67 2.02 13.69
CA ILE A 222 -14.70 0.93 13.51
C ILE A 222 -15.49 -0.37 13.69
N LEU A 223 -15.62 -1.15 12.61
CA LEU A 223 -16.57 -2.24 12.48
C LEU A 223 -15.85 -3.52 12.08
N GLY A 224 -15.71 -4.43 13.03
CA GLY A 224 -15.31 -5.81 12.78
C GLY A 224 -16.53 -6.71 12.68
N THR A 225 -16.35 -7.89 12.09
CA THR A 225 -17.35 -8.97 12.13
C THR A 225 -16.91 -10.15 12.98
N ASP A 226 -15.59 -10.27 13.26
CA ASP A 226 -15.03 -11.07 14.36
C ASP A 226 -14.72 -10.17 15.56
N ASP A 227 -13.61 -9.43 15.57
CA ASP A 227 -13.34 -8.37 16.56
C ASP A 227 -13.18 -7.01 15.90
N ALA A 228 -13.52 -5.91 16.57
CA ALA A 228 -13.24 -4.58 16.00
C ALA A 228 -11.75 -4.28 16.05
N PHE A 229 -11.12 -4.50 17.20
CA PHE A 229 -9.68 -4.35 17.35
C PHE A 229 -9.11 -5.51 18.17
N LYS A 230 -8.16 -6.23 17.58
CA LYS A 230 -7.43 -7.30 18.25
C LYS A 230 -5.94 -7.02 18.34
N ILE A 231 -5.36 -7.28 19.49
CA ILE A 231 -3.90 -7.41 19.67
C ILE A 231 -3.64 -8.81 20.17
N SER A 232 -2.90 -9.59 19.39
CA SER A 232 -2.49 -10.95 19.71
C SER A 232 -0.97 -11.03 19.66
N ALA A 233 -0.35 -11.45 20.77
CA ALA A 233 1.07 -11.79 20.81
C ALA A 233 1.41 -12.75 21.95
N ASP A 234 2.27 -13.72 21.66
CA ASP A 234 2.92 -14.59 22.66
C ASP A 234 4.26 -13.96 23.10
N SER A 235 4.20 -12.69 23.52
CA SER A 235 5.38 -11.90 23.91
C SER A 235 5.05 -10.84 24.96
N ASP A 236 5.73 -10.96 26.10
CA ASP A 236 5.70 -10.02 27.23
C ASP A 236 6.82 -8.95 27.14
N ASP A 237 7.62 -8.93 26.06
CA ASP A 237 8.86 -8.14 25.99
C ASP A 237 8.65 -6.68 25.56
N THR A 238 7.41 -6.27 25.29
CA THR A 238 7.09 -4.90 24.87
C THR A 238 6.79 -3.97 26.05
N SER A 239 7.26 -2.73 25.94
CA SER A 239 6.88 -1.63 26.85
C SER A 239 6.00 -0.58 26.16
N ALA A 240 5.48 -0.92 24.97
CA ALA A 240 4.63 -0.04 24.18
C ALA A 240 3.42 0.42 24.98
N VAL A 241 3.07 1.70 24.83
CA VAL A 241 1.80 2.22 25.34
C VAL A 241 0.77 2.15 24.22
N VAL A 242 -0.33 1.46 24.49
CA VAL A 242 -1.52 1.41 23.65
C VAL A 242 -2.56 2.34 24.25
N SER A 243 -2.91 3.41 23.54
CA SER A 243 -3.87 4.43 23.95
C SER A 243 -5.06 4.43 23.01
N ILE A 244 -6.28 4.39 23.57
CA ILE A 244 -7.53 4.36 22.80
C ILE A 244 -8.47 5.44 23.33
N GLY A 245 -8.60 6.52 22.57
CA GLY A 245 -9.61 7.55 22.74
C GLY A 245 -10.80 7.28 21.83
N ASN A 246 -11.90 6.78 22.38
CA ASN A 246 -13.13 6.55 21.61
C ASN A 246 -14.22 7.57 21.97
N TYR A 247 -14.69 8.29 20.96
CA TYR A 247 -15.82 9.22 20.96
C TYR A 247 -16.90 8.81 19.93
N GLY A 248 -16.66 7.73 19.16
CA GLY A 248 -17.55 7.17 18.16
C GLY A 248 -17.98 5.74 18.49
N LEU A 249 -18.25 4.94 17.45
CA LEU A 249 -18.60 3.52 17.56
C LEU A 249 -17.38 2.64 17.29
N ILE A 250 -17.14 1.68 18.18
CA ILE A 250 -16.26 0.54 17.97
C ILE A 250 -17.12 -0.71 18.22
N ASP A 251 -17.29 -1.54 17.20
CA ASP A 251 -18.20 -2.68 17.22
C ASP A 251 -17.53 -3.89 16.56
N GLY A 252 -17.34 -4.97 17.32
CA GLY A 252 -16.78 -6.22 16.80
C GLY A 252 -17.83 -7.12 16.15
N GLY A 253 -19.11 -6.73 16.15
CA GLY A 253 -20.17 -7.59 15.68
C GLY A 253 -20.34 -8.79 16.61
N GLN A 254 -19.86 -9.97 16.19
CA GLN A 254 -20.06 -11.21 16.93
C GLN A 254 -18.98 -11.50 17.98
N GLY A 255 -17.79 -10.92 17.85
CA GLY A 255 -16.74 -10.98 18.86
C GLY A 255 -16.66 -9.67 19.66
N GLN A 256 -15.45 -9.24 19.96
CA GLN A 256 -15.18 -8.17 20.92
C GLN A 256 -14.95 -6.83 20.25
N ALA A 257 -15.39 -5.76 20.92
CA ALA A 257 -15.02 -4.41 20.51
C ALA A 257 -13.50 -4.20 20.61
N LEU A 258 -12.90 -4.70 21.69
CA LEU A 258 -11.46 -4.70 21.97
C LEU A 258 -11.10 -6.10 22.51
N ASP A 259 -10.24 -6.83 21.79
CA ASP A 259 -9.69 -8.12 22.20
C ASP A 259 -8.19 -7.99 22.49
N PHE A 260 -7.84 -8.19 23.76
CA PHE A 260 -6.46 -8.22 24.26
C PHE A 260 -6.20 -9.49 25.07
N ALA A 261 -7.06 -10.51 24.94
CA ALA A 261 -6.97 -11.73 25.75
C ALA A 261 -5.77 -12.61 25.33
N ASP A 262 -5.27 -12.42 24.12
CA ASP A 262 -4.16 -13.16 23.52
C ASP A 262 -2.81 -12.44 23.69
N LEU A 263 -2.67 -11.61 24.72
CA LEU A 263 -1.38 -11.08 25.19
C LEU A 263 -0.91 -11.95 26.37
N THR A 264 0.12 -12.76 26.16
CA THR A 264 0.60 -13.75 27.15
C THR A 264 2.10 -13.76 27.38
#